data_AF-A0A496XEX0-F1
#
_entry.id   AF-A0A496XEX0-F1
#
_cell.length_a   1.000
_cell.length_b   1.000
_cell.length_c   1.000
_cell.angle_alpha   90.00
_cell.angle_beta   90.00
_cell.angle_gamma   90.00
#
_symmetry.space_group_name_H-M   'P 1'
#
loop_
_entity.id
_entity.type
_entity.pdbx_description
1 polymer ?
#
loop_
_entity_poly.entity_id
_entity_poly.type
_entity_poly.pdbx_seq_one_letter_code
_entity_poly.pdbx_strand_id
1 'polypeptide(L)'
;MLLEPAELLAGPPAVIFDCRFSLADPQEGRALYRQGHIRGAHYLDLNRDLSGPVGEYGGRHPLPDPADFAATLAAYSVRPDTEVLVYDDSRLAFAARLWWL
;
A
#
# COMPACT_ATOMS: atom_id res chain seq x y z
N MET A 1 -10.94 3.04 9.36
CA MET A 1 -12.33 3.19 8.88
C MET A 1 -12.40 2.55 7.51
N LEU A 2 -13.43 1.74 7.21
CA LEU A 2 -13.62 1.24 5.85
C LEU A 2 -14.48 2.25 5.08
N LEU A 3 -14.19 2.43 3.80
CA LEU A 3 -14.93 3.33 2.91
C LEU A 3 -15.47 2.56 1.72
N GLU A 4 -16.68 2.89 1.32
CA GLU A 4 -17.29 2.39 0.09
C GLU A 4 -16.85 3.24 -1.12
N PRO A 5 -16.86 2.70 -2.36
CA PRO A 5 -16.43 3.43 -3.54
C PRO A 5 -17.17 4.76 -3.79
N ALA A 6 -18.43 4.85 -3.36
CA ALA A 6 -19.22 6.08 -3.50
C ALA A 6 -18.70 7.23 -2.61
N GLU A 7 -18.08 6.90 -1.48
CA GLU A 7 -17.57 7.88 -0.52
C GLU A 7 -16.21 8.44 -0.95
N LEU A 8 -15.45 7.67 -1.75
CA LEU A 8 -14.15 8.08 -2.30
C LEU A 8 -14.23 9.40 -3.08
N LEU A 9 -15.30 9.61 -3.85
CA LEU A 9 -15.46 10.79 -4.71
C LEU A 9 -15.95 12.03 -3.95
N ALA A 10 -16.50 11.85 -2.75
CA ALA A 10 -17.06 12.92 -1.93
C ALA A 10 -16.12 13.36 -0.79
N GLY A 11 -15.05 12.59 -0.54
CA GLY A 11 -14.11 12.80 0.55
C GLY A 11 -13.13 13.96 0.33
N PRO A 12 -12.40 14.36 1.39
CA PRO A 12 -11.31 15.32 1.29
C PRO A 12 -10.18 14.77 0.39
N PRO A 13 -9.28 15.63 -0.14
CA PRO A 13 -8.11 15.19 -0.87
C PRO A 13 -7.30 14.18 -0.05
N ALA A 14 -6.95 13.06 -0.65
CA ALA A 14 -6.19 11.99 -0.01
C ALA A 14 -5.08 11.47 -0.93
N VAL A 15 -4.02 10.92 -0.34
CA VAL A 15 -3.04 10.12 -1.06
C VAL A 15 -3.56 8.70 -1.13
N ILE A 16 -3.65 8.16 -2.35
CA ILE A 16 -4.24 6.84 -2.60
C ILE A 16 -3.13 5.85 -2.91
N PHE A 17 -3.10 4.70 -2.24
CA PHE A 17 -2.17 3.60 -2.50
C PHE A 17 -2.88 2.33 -2.99
N ASP A 18 -2.44 1.85 -4.14
CA ASP A 18 -2.74 0.52 -4.66
C ASP A 18 -1.75 -0.47 -4.06
N CYS A 19 -2.27 -1.37 -3.23
CA CYS A 19 -1.50 -2.41 -2.53
C CYS A 19 -1.74 -3.80 -3.13
N ARG A 20 -2.27 -3.90 -4.36
CA ARG A 20 -2.49 -5.21 -5.00
C ARG A 20 -1.18 -5.98 -5.11
N PHE A 21 -1.22 -7.25 -4.72
CA PHE A 21 -0.07 -8.13 -4.70
C PHE A 21 -0.52 -9.58 -4.88
N SER A 22 0.37 -10.44 -5.35
CA SER A 22 0.13 -11.88 -5.48
C SER A 22 1.30 -12.64 -4.88
N LEU A 23 0.98 -13.53 -3.93
CA LEU A 23 2.00 -14.40 -3.32
C LEU A 23 2.52 -15.45 -4.31
N ALA A 24 1.76 -15.73 -5.38
CA ALA A 24 2.17 -16.65 -6.44
C ALA A 24 3.07 -15.98 -7.49
N ASP A 25 2.80 -14.70 -7.80
CA ASP A 25 3.61 -13.89 -8.72
C ASP A 25 3.79 -12.44 -8.19
N PRO A 26 4.95 -12.12 -7.58
CA PRO A 26 5.24 -10.78 -7.08
C PRO A 26 5.16 -9.65 -8.12
N GLN A 27 5.18 -9.93 -9.42
CA GLN A 27 5.07 -8.91 -10.47
C GLN A 27 3.64 -8.59 -10.87
N GLU A 28 2.69 -9.46 -10.51
CA GLU A 28 1.29 -9.38 -10.94
C GLU A 28 0.63 -8.05 -10.49
N GLY A 29 0.82 -7.66 -9.23
CA GLY A 29 0.27 -6.41 -8.69
C GLY A 29 0.72 -5.17 -9.48
N ARG A 30 2.02 -5.08 -9.78
CA ARG A 30 2.57 -3.96 -10.57
C ARG A 30 2.06 -3.99 -12.00
N ALA A 31 1.90 -5.18 -12.60
CA ALA A 31 1.36 -5.33 -13.94
C ALA A 31 -0.11 -4.87 -14.00
N LEU A 32 -0.94 -5.28 -13.04
CA LEU A 32 -2.33 -4.87 -12.91
C LEU A 32 -2.47 -3.36 -12.68
N TYR A 33 -1.64 -2.77 -11.83
CA TYR A 33 -1.58 -1.32 -11.65
C TYR A 33 -1.33 -0.58 -12.97
N ARG A 34 -0.38 -1.06 -13.79
CA ARG A 34 -0.11 -0.46 -15.11
C ARG A 34 -1.25 -0.63 -16.11
N GLN A 35 -2.02 -1.71 -16.01
CA GLN A 35 -3.19 -1.94 -16.87
C GLN A 35 -4.36 -1.03 -16.49
N GLY A 36 -4.54 -0.76 -15.20
CA GLY A 36 -5.56 0.16 -14.71
C GLY A 36 -5.55 0.25 -13.19
N HIS A 37 -5.75 1.47 -12.68
CA HIS A 37 -5.80 1.79 -11.26
C HIS A 37 -6.69 3.02 -11.03
N ILE A 38 -7.02 3.29 -9.78
CA ILE A 38 -7.73 4.52 -9.40
C ILE A 38 -6.87 5.72 -9.80
N ARG A 39 -7.45 6.70 -10.49
CA ARG A 39 -6.71 7.87 -10.98
C ARG A 39 -5.99 8.58 -9.82
N GLY A 40 -4.67 8.75 -9.97
CA GLY A 40 -3.83 9.42 -8.96
C GLY A 40 -3.30 8.49 -7.87
N ALA A 41 -3.68 7.21 -7.86
CA ALA A 41 -3.11 6.25 -6.92
C ALA A 41 -1.64 5.95 -7.23
N HIS A 42 -0.85 5.74 -6.17
CA HIS A 42 0.52 5.25 -6.23
C HIS A 42 0.56 3.75 -5.94
N TYR A 43 1.50 3.03 -6.53
CA TYR A 43 1.66 1.60 -6.26
C TYR A 43 2.68 1.36 -5.15
N LEU A 44 2.32 0.54 -4.15
CA LEU A 44 3.24 0.04 -3.14
C LEU A 44 3.29 -1.50 -3.20
N ASP A 45 4.50 -2.01 -3.33
CA ASP A 45 4.83 -3.44 -3.41
C ASP A 45 4.99 -4.02 -2.00
N LEU A 46 4.35 -5.16 -1.75
CA LEU A 46 4.40 -5.82 -0.43
C LEU A 46 5.82 -6.14 0.01
N ASN A 47 6.66 -6.64 -0.90
CA ASN A 47 7.99 -7.11 -0.58
C ASN A 47 9.01 -5.98 -0.52
N ARG A 48 8.90 -5.00 -1.43
CA ARG A 48 9.88 -3.92 -1.54
C ARG A 48 9.58 -2.76 -0.61
N ASP A 49 8.31 -2.37 -0.50
CA ASP A 49 7.93 -1.09 0.13
C ASP A 49 7.28 -1.30 1.51
N LEU A 50 6.61 -2.44 1.74
CA LEU A 50 5.83 -2.73 2.96
C LEU A 50 6.44 -3.81 3.87
N SER A 51 7.67 -4.23 3.55
CA SER A 51 8.39 -5.27 4.29
C SER A 51 9.86 -4.94 4.43
N GLY A 52 10.45 -5.38 5.54
CA GLY A 52 11.90 -5.40 5.73
C GLY A 52 12.56 -6.64 5.11
N PRO A 53 13.90 -6.70 5.12
CA PRO A 53 14.64 -7.86 4.62
C PRO A 53 14.31 -9.12 5.43
N VAL A 54 14.13 -10.25 4.74
CA VAL A 54 13.89 -11.56 5.36
C VAL A 54 15.13 -11.99 6.13
N GLY A 55 14.98 -12.25 7.44
CA GLY A 55 16.02 -12.76 8.31
C GLY A 55 15.95 -14.28 8.51
N GLU A 56 16.88 -14.81 9.31
CA GLU A 56 16.84 -16.22 9.76
C GLU A 56 15.58 -16.52 10.59
N TYR A 57 15.17 -15.54 11.41
CA TYR A 57 13.98 -15.58 12.25
C TYR A 57 13.00 -14.47 11.83
N GLY A 58 11.72 -14.67 12.11
CA GLY A 58 10.64 -13.77 11.68
C GLY A 58 9.94 -14.30 10.42
N GLY A 59 8.74 -13.78 10.14
CA GLY A 59 7.92 -14.28 9.02
C GLY A 59 8.45 -13.92 7.63
N ARG A 60 7.71 -14.29 6.59
CA ARG A 60 8.06 -14.04 5.18
C ARG A 60 7.92 -12.57 4.73
N HIS A 61 7.31 -11.71 5.56
CA HIS A 61 7.15 -10.27 5.35
C HIS A 61 7.45 -9.52 6.65
N PRO A 62 8.73 -9.42 7.06
CA PRO A 62 9.13 -8.70 8.28
C PRO A 62 8.68 -7.24 8.26
N LEU A 63 8.62 -6.61 9.43
CA LEU A 63 8.38 -5.17 9.49
C LEU A 63 9.49 -4.40 8.77
N PRO A 64 9.16 -3.37 7.97
CA PRO A 64 10.18 -2.47 7.43
C PRO A 64 10.83 -1.69 8.57
N ASP A 65 12.03 -1.16 8.33
CA ASP A 65 12.59 -0.16 9.23
C ASP A 65 11.67 1.08 9.27
N PRO A 66 11.29 1.59 10.46
CA PRO A 66 10.36 2.71 10.54
C PRO A 66 10.83 3.98 9.82
N ALA A 67 12.14 4.25 9.77
CA ALA A 67 12.68 5.43 9.10
C ALA A 67 12.60 5.27 7.57
N ASP A 68 12.93 4.09 7.05
CA ASP A 68 12.83 3.78 5.62
C ASP A 68 11.36 3.80 5.14
N PHE A 69 10.45 3.27 5.96
CA PHE A 69 9.02 3.31 5.68
C PHE A 69 8.48 4.74 5.68
N ALA A 70 8.82 5.55 6.69
CA ALA A 70 8.43 6.95 6.75
C ALA A 70 8.98 7.75 5.56
N ALA A 71 10.23 7.49 5.15
CA ALA A 71 10.83 8.12 3.97
C ALA A 71 10.10 7.72 2.68
N THR A 72 9.69 6.45 2.56
CA THR A 72 8.90 5.96 1.42
C THR A 72 7.57 6.68 1.31
N LEU A 73 6.82 6.82 2.40
CA LEU A 73 5.54 7.55 2.39
C LEU A 73 5.73 9.05 2.12
N ALA A 74 6.76 9.66 2.71
CA ALA A 74 7.08 11.07 2.49
C ALA A 74 7.41 11.38 1.02
N ALA A 75 8.01 10.44 0.28
CA ALA A 75 8.26 10.58 -1.16
C ALA A 75 6.97 10.71 -1.99
N TYR A 76 5.84 10.21 -1.47
CA TYR A 76 4.50 10.38 -2.03
C TYR A 76 3.74 11.55 -1.39
N SER A 77 4.45 12.49 -0.75
CA SER A 77 3.90 13.68 -0.10
C SER A 77 2.98 13.40 1.10
N VAL A 78 3.05 12.19 1.68
CA VAL A 78 2.34 11.88 2.94
C VAL A 78 2.99 12.65 4.08
N ARG A 79 2.16 13.33 4.87
CA ARG A 79 2.49 14.08 6.10
C ARG A 79 1.59 13.60 7.25
N PRO A 80 1.89 13.97 8.51
CA PRO A 80 1.10 13.52 9.67
C PRO A 80 -0.41 13.86 9.61
N ASP A 81 -0.79 14.88 8.85
CA ASP A 81 -2.17 15.35 8.65
C ASP A 81 -2.78 14.92 7.30
N THR A 82 -2.06 14.09 6.53
CA THR A 82 -2.53 13.61 5.23
C THR A 82 -3.50 12.45 5.39
N GLU A 83 -4.68 12.57 4.79
CA GLU A 83 -5.59 11.43 4.65
C GLU A 83 -4.98 10.42 3.66
N VAL A 84 -4.88 9.16 4.08
CA VAL A 84 -4.32 8.07 3.27
C VAL A 84 -5.40 7.03 3.02
N LEU A 85 -5.63 6.73 1.75
CA LEU A 85 -6.55 5.70 1.31
C LEU A 85 -5.78 4.54 0.71
N VAL A 86 -6.14 3.32 1.08
CA VAL A 86 -5.45 2.10 0.64
C VAL A 86 -6.46 1.12 0.10
N TYR A 87 -6.11 0.43 -0.98
CA TYR A 87 -6.97 -0.62 -1.55
C TYR A 87 -6.17 -1.80 -2.10
N ASP A 88 -6.83 -2.94 -2.19
CA ASP A 88 -6.37 -4.13 -2.90
C ASP A 88 -7.56 -4.86 -3.54
N ASP A 89 -7.29 -5.96 -4.24
CA ASP A 89 -8.26 -6.89 -4.82
C ASP A 89 -8.25 -8.27 -4.12
N SER A 90 -7.66 -8.32 -2.92
CA SER A 90 -7.33 -9.54 -2.19
C SER A 90 -8.00 -9.60 -0.82
N ARG A 91 -9.25 -9.10 -0.73
CA ARG A 91 -10.06 -9.05 0.51
C ARG A 91 -9.33 -8.34 1.66
N LEU A 92 -8.69 -7.21 1.36
CA LEU A 92 -7.93 -6.39 2.31
C LEU A 92 -6.66 -7.07 2.86
N ALA A 93 -6.17 -8.15 2.24
CA ALA A 93 -4.95 -8.83 2.72
C ALA A 93 -3.72 -7.92 2.75
N PHE A 94 -3.54 -7.06 1.74
CA PHE A 94 -2.34 -6.25 1.56
C PHE A 94 -2.59 -4.77 1.82
N ALA A 95 -3.80 -4.29 1.54
CA ALA A 95 -4.25 -2.97 1.96
C ALA A 95 -4.28 -2.86 3.49
N ALA A 96 -4.76 -3.89 4.21
CA ALA A 96 -4.72 -3.87 5.68
C ALA A 96 -3.30 -3.90 6.24
N ARG A 97 -2.33 -4.47 5.49
CA ARG A 97 -0.92 -4.42 5.88
C ARG A 97 -0.41 -2.99 5.92
N LEU A 98 -0.65 -2.20 4.86
CA LEU A 98 -0.28 -0.78 4.87
C LEU A 98 -1.08 0.01 5.90
N TRP A 99 -2.39 -0.24 6.05
CA TRP A 99 -3.21 0.46 7.05
C TRP A 99 -2.73 0.25 8.50
N TRP A 100 -2.16 -0.92 8.79
CA TRP A 100 -1.65 -1.23 10.14
C TRP A 100 -0.26 -0.64 10.42
N LEU A 101 0.56 -0.43 9.37
CA LEU A 101 1.90 0.17 9.47
C LEU A 101 1.81 1.67 9.72
#